data_AF-U1P8J8-F1
#
_entry.id   AF-U1P8J8-F1
#
_cell.length_a   1.000
_cell.length_b   1.000
_cell.length_c   1.000
_cell.angle_alpha   90.00
_cell.angle_beta   90.00
_cell.angle_gamma   90.00
#
_symmetry.space_group_name_H-M   'P 1'
#
loop_
_entity.id
_entity.type
_entity.pdbx_description
1 polymer ?
#
loop_
_entity_poly.entity_id
_entity_poly.type
_entity_poly.pdbx_seq_one_letter_code
_entity_poly.pdbx_strand_id
1 'polypeptide(L)'
;MDDDRLRRALTAFEGSKTARRLVTRQAADLLASGRLETDLGIEPTIETVVRNMTDAPDGHGLIERWNWWVGALEFAYGGYLQFRVRVGGD
;
A
#
# COMPACT_ATOMS: atom_id res chain seq x y z
N MET A 1 -4.16 12.99 -7.15
CA MET A 1 -2.93 12.49 -6.50
C MET A 1 -1.92 12.15 -7.60
N ASP A 2 -0.61 12.30 -7.37
CA ASP A 2 0.41 11.98 -8.39
C ASP A 2 0.64 10.46 -8.50
N ASP A 3 -0.26 9.75 -9.19
CA ASP A 3 -0.16 8.30 -9.45
C ASP A 3 1.19 7.92 -10.09
N ASP A 4 1.75 8.80 -10.93
CA ASP A 4 3.07 8.61 -11.52
C ASP A 4 4.20 8.71 -10.49
N ARG A 5 4.09 9.62 -9.51
CA ARG A 5 5.07 9.71 -8.41
C ARG A 5 4.98 8.50 -7.51
N LEU A 6 3.76 8.04 -7.19
CA LEU A 6 3.53 6.83 -6.41
C LEU A 6 4.10 5.60 -7.12
N ARG A 7 3.77 5.40 -8.41
CA ARG A 7 4.29 4.30 -9.21
C ARG A 7 5.82 4.28 -9.30
N ARG A 8 6.45 5.46 -9.39
CA ARG A 8 7.92 5.60 -9.34
C ARG A 8 8.47 5.23 -7.97
N ALA A 9 7.85 5.67 -6.88
CA ALA A 9 8.30 5.33 -5.53
C ALA A 9 8.25 3.82 -5.27
N LEU A 10 7.23 3.13 -5.79
CA LEU A 10 7.09 1.68 -5.67
C LEU A 10 8.14 0.86 -6.45
N THR A 11 9.00 1.48 -7.28
CA THR A 11 10.13 0.76 -7.90
C THR A 11 11.22 0.38 -6.91
N ALA A 12 11.16 0.88 -5.68
CA ALA A 12 12.03 0.47 -4.58
C ALA A 12 11.80 -0.99 -4.14
N PHE A 13 10.67 -1.59 -4.51
CA PHE A 13 10.32 -2.97 -4.14
C PHE A 13 10.33 -3.89 -5.37
N GLU A 14 10.72 -5.14 -5.14
CA GLU A 14 10.67 -6.17 -6.18
C GLU A 14 9.22 -6.48 -6.58
N GLY A 15 8.95 -6.55 -7.87
CA GLY A 15 7.61 -6.85 -8.37
C GLY A 15 7.42 -6.54 -9.84
N SER A 16 6.46 -7.25 -10.45
CA SER A 16 6.10 -7.09 -11.86
C SER A 16 5.48 -5.72 -12.15
N LYS A 17 5.41 -5.34 -13.44
CA LYS A 17 4.69 -4.13 -13.87
C LYS A 17 3.21 -4.20 -13.48
N THR A 18 2.61 -5.38 -13.52
CA THR A 18 1.22 -5.62 -13.11
C THR A 18 1.06 -5.38 -11.60
N ALA A 19 1.94 -5.96 -10.78
CA ALA A 19 1.95 -5.72 -9.34
C ALA A 19 2.05 -4.23 -9.00
N ARG A 20 2.94 -3.50 -9.68
CA ARG A 20 3.08 -2.04 -9.50
C ARG A 20 1.80 -1.29 -9.85
N ARG A 21 1.14 -1.62 -10.96
CA ARG A 21 -0.13 -0.98 -11.34
C ARG A 21 -1.24 -1.24 -10.31
N LEU A 22 -1.36 -2.49 -9.85
CA LEU A 22 -2.37 -2.87 -8.85
C LEU A 22 -2.13 -2.12 -7.53
N VAL A 23 -0.90 -2.16 -7.00
CA VAL A 23 -0.58 -1.49 -5.73
C VAL A 23 -0.67 0.03 -5.86
N THR A 24 -0.27 0.64 -6.98
CA THR A 24 -0.45 2.08 -7.21
C THR A 24 -1.92 2.48 -7.07
N ARG A 25 -2.82 1.72 -7.71
CA ARG A 25 -4.26 2.00 -7.62
C ARG A 25 -4.78 1.87 -6.19
N GLN A 26 -4.48 0.76 -5.52
CA GLN A 26 -4.95 0.54 -4.14
C GLN A 26 -4.40 1.58 -3.16
N ALA A 27 -3.15 2.01 -3.34
CA ALA A 27 -2.55 3.06 -2.52
C ALA A 27 -3.16 4.44 -2.80
N ALA A 28 -3.43 4.78 -4.06
CA ALA A 28 -4.14 6.01 -4.40
C ALA A 28 -5.57 6.03 -3.81
N ASP A 29 -6.31 4.91 -3.91
CA ASP A 29 -7.64 4.76 -3.33
C ASP A 29 -7.62 4.89 -1.79
N LEU A 30 -6.62 4.28 -1.13
CA LEU A 30 -6.44 4.42 0.31
C LEU A 30 -6.15 5.87 0.71
N LEU A 31 -5.27 6.55 0.00
CA LEU A 31 -4.88 7.94 0.31
C LEU A 31 -6.05 8.91 0.07
N ALA A 32 -6.83 8.69 -1.00
CA ALA A 32 -8.03 9.46 -1.29
C ALA A 32 -9.16 9.24 -0.27
N SER A 33 -9.15 8.13 0.46
CA SER A 33 -10.21 7.81 1.43
C SER A 33 -10.18 8.67 2.71
N GLY A 34 -9.06 9.36 2.99
CA GLY A 34 -8.88 10.14 4.24
C GLY A 34 -8.80 9.30 5.51
N ARG A 35 -8.82 7.97 5.41
CA ARG A 35 -8.83 7.07 6.57
C ARG A 35 -7.54 7.09 7.36
N LEU A 36 -6.40 7.15 6.68
CA LEU A 36 -5.10 7.25 7.35
C LEU A 36 -5.01 8.52 8.20
N GLU A 37 -5.54 9.65 7.72
CA GLU A 37 -5.59 10.88 8.51
C GLU A 37 -6.52 10.74 9.72
N THR A 38 -7.68 10.12 9.53
CA THR A 38 -8.67 9.90 10.59
C THR A 38 -8.13 8.99 11.70
N ASP A 39 -7.49 7.88 11.34
CA ASP A 39 -7.11 6.82 12.28
C ASP A 39 -5.73 7.04 12.89
N LEU A 40 -4.79 7.64 12.14
CA LEU A 40 -3.40 7.87 12.58
C LEU A 40 -3.14 9.31 13.02
N GLY A 41 -4.01 10.27 12.68
CA GLY A 41 -3.82 11.68 12.98
C GLY A 41 -2.65 12.32 12.22
N ILE A 42 -2.29 11.77 11.05
CA ILE A 42 -1.18 12.26 10.21
C ILE A 42 -1.67 12.62 8.81
N GLU A 43 -1.04 13.61 8.18
CA GLU A 43 -1.22 13.83 6.74
C GLU A 43 -0.52 12.71 5.96
N PRO A 44 -1.26 11.86 5.22
CA PRO A 44 -0.67 10.68 4.63
C PRO A 44 0.03 11.02 3.30
N THR A 45 1.33 10.75 3.24
CA THR A 45 2.17 11.02 2.07
C THR A 45 2.59 9.73 1.34
N ILE A 46 3.06 9.85 0.09
CA ILE A 46 3.69 8.74 -0.64
C ILE A 46 4.87 8.16 0.17
N GLU A 47 5.65 9.02 0.84
CA GLU A 47 6.76 8.59 1.69
C GLU A 47 6.27 7.79 2.90
N THR A 48 5.13 8.18 3.49
CA THR A 48 4.50 7.41 4.56
C THR A 48 4.13 6.01 4.08
N VAL A 49 3.53 5.88 2.89
CA VAL A 49 3.20 4.57 2.31
C VAL A 49 4.46 3.72 2.13
N VAL A 50 5.49 4.26 1.49
CA VAL A 50 6.74 3.53 1.24
C VAL A 50 7.41 3.11 2.55
N ARG A 51 7.51 4.01 3.53
CA ARG A 51 8.10 3.72 4.84
C ARG A 51 7.38 2.60 5.56
N ASN A 52 6.06 2.59 5.59
CA ASN A 52 5.34 1.52 6.27
C ASN A 52 5.44 0.17 5.52
N MET A 53 5.63 0.19 4.20
CA MET A 53 5.86 -1.04 3.42
C MET A 53 7.26 -1.63 3.65
N THR A 54 8.24 -0.86 4.12
CA THR A 54 9.58 -1.40 4.45
C THR A 54 9.58 -2.24 5.72
N ASP A 55 8.60 -2.06 6.61
CA ASP A 55 8.50 -2.82 7.88
C ASP A 55 8.03 -4.27 7.66
N ALA A 56 7.55 -4.59 6.45
CA ALA A 56 7.21 -5.95 6.08
C ALA A 56 8.46 -6.85 6.00
N PRO A 57 8.32 -8.16 6.28
CA PRO A 57 9.43 -9.12 6.25
C PRO A 57 10.28 -9.07 4.98
N ASP A 58 11.57 -9.37 5.13
CA ASP A 58 12.49 -9.54 4.02
C ASP A 58 12.07 -10.67 3.08
N GLY A 59 12.46 -10.57 1.81
CA GLY A 59 12.03 -11.51 0.77
C GLY A 59 10.60 -11.30 0.25
N HIS A 60 9.77 -10.49 0.93
CA HIS A 60 8.46 -10.12 0.39
C HIS A 60 8.58 -9.20 -0.83
N GLY A 61 7.87 -9.57 -1.89
CA GLY A 61 7.64 -8.74 -3.05
C GLY A 61 6.61 -7.63 -2.78
N LEU A 62 6.42 -6.76 -3.75
CA LEU A 62 5.62 -5.54 -3.64
C LEU A 62 4.18 -5.79 -3.15
N ILE A 63 3.49 -6.80 -3.69
CA ILE A 63 2.11 -7.14 -3.28
C ILE A 63 2.08 -7.65 -1.84
N GLU A 64 3.05 -8.47 -1.44
CA GLU A 64 3.11 -9.03 -0.10
C GLU A 64 3.39 -7.95 0.94
N ARG A 65 4.33 -7.03 0.66
CA ARG A 65 4.59 -5.86 1.51
C ARG A 65 3.37 -4.96 1.65
N TRP A 66 2.66 -4.72 0.54
CA TRP A 66 1.42 -3.94 0.55
C TRP A 66 0.35 -4.60 1.41
N ASN A 67 0.07 -5.88 1.16
CA ASN A 67 -0.95 -6.63 1.88
C ASN A 67 -0.60 -6.85 3.36
N TRP A 68 0.69 -6.94 3.69
CA TRP A 68 1.17 -7.00 5.07
C TRP A 68 0.84 -5.70 5.81
N TRP A 69 1.16 -4.54 5.22
CA TRP A 69 0.85 -3.25 5.83
C TRP A 69 -0.67 -3.01 5.95
N VAL A 70 -1.44 -3.29 4.89
CA VAL A 70 -2.91 -3.21 4.94
C VAL A 70 -3.49 -4.16 5.99
N GLY A 71 -2.89 -5.33 6.18
CA GLY A 71 -3.26 -6.26 7.25
C GLY A 71 -3.00 -5.71 8.65
N ALA A 72 -1.89 -5.00 8.84
CA ALA A 72 -1.60 -4.32 10.11
C ALA A 72 -2.61 -3.20 10.40
N LEU A 73 -2.98 -2.41 9.39
CA LEU A 73 -4.01 -1.38 9.50
C LEU A 73 -5.39 -1.98 9.82
N GLU A 74 -5.74 -3.09 9.16
CA GLU A 74 -6.98 -3.82 9.48
C GLU A 74 -6.98 -4.28 10.94
N PHE A 75 -5.88 -4.88 11.39
CA PHE A 75 -5.79 -5.38 12.76
C PHE A 75 -5.93 -4.26 13.79
N ALA A 76 -5.38 -3.08 13.52
CA ALA A 76 -5.41 -1.95 14.44
C ALA A 76 -6.73 -1.16 14.42
N TYR A 77 -7.32 -0.94 13.24
CA TYR A 77 -8.40 0.03 13.03
C TYR A 77 -9.63 -0.54 12.32
N GLY A 78 -9.49 -1.65 11.60
CA GLY A 78 -10.57 -2.28 10.84
C GLY A 78 -10.98 -1.54 9.56
N GLY A 79 -11.61 -2.27 8.64
CA GLY A 79 -12.15 -1.72 7.40
C GLY A 79 -11.12 -1.49 6.28
N TYR A 80 -9.86 -1.86 6.48
CA TYR A 80 -8.78 -1.71 5.50
C TYR A 80 -8.73 -2.86 4.49
N LEU A 81 -9.43 -3.97 4.72
CA LEU A 81 -9.43 -5.13 3.82
C LEU A 81 -9.80 -4.83 2.36
N GLN A 82 -10.59 -3.78 2.11
CA GLN A 82 -10.97 -3.34 0.76
C GLN A 82 -9.78 -2.83 -0.06
N PHE A 83 -8.70 -2.40 0.59
CA PHE A 83 -7.49 -1.90 -0.06
C PHE A 83 -6.47 -3.01 -0.35
N ARG A 84 -6.68 -4.25 0.08
CA ARG A 84 -5.79 -5.36 -0.27
C ARG A 84 -5.80 -5.64 -1.77
N VAL A 85 -4.63 -5.96 -2.32
CA VAL A 85 -4.53 -6.54 -3.65
C VAL A 85 -4.85 -8.02 -3.55
N ARG A 86 -5.92 -8.46 -4.22
CA ARG A 86 -6.19 -9.89 -4.43
C ARG A 86 -5.53 -10.31 -5.74
N VAL A 87 -4.53 -11.17 -5.67
CA VAL A 87 -4.06 -11.90 -6.84
C VAL A 87 -5.01 -13.08 -6.98
N GLY A 88 -5.79 -13.13 -8.06
CA GLY A 88 -6.47 -14.37 -8.41
C GLY A 88 -5.39 -15.43 -8.56
N GLY A 89 -5.50 -16.54 -7.83
CA GLY A 89 -4.59 -17.66 -8.07
C GLY A 89 -4.78 -18.11 -9.51
N ASP A 90 -3.69 -18.07 -10.28
CA ASP A 90 -3.55 -18.96 -11.44
C ASP A 90 -3.32 -20.39 -10.94
#